data_AF-A0A2G5HCV6-F1
#
_entry.id   AF-A0A2G5HCV6-F1
#
_cell.length_a   1.000
_cell.length_b   1.000
_cell.length_c   1.000
_cell.angle_alpha   90.00
_cell.angle_beta   90.00
_cell.angle_gamma   90.00
#
_symmetry.space_group_name_H-M   'P 1'
#
loop_
_entity.id
_entity.type
_entity.pdbx_description
1 polymer ?
#
loop_
_entity_poly.entity_id
_entity_poly.type
_entity_poly.pdbx_seq_one_letter_code
_entity_poly.pdbx_strand_id
1 'polypeptide(L)'
;MQKSTLGLLAARAFQLLFAVVLLGVGVSFVRDINYARRVCDFNDINCQFGRLPSSSYFAAFTGAWGLLDGLVGLVGAFVSALPWIVVIVFDALAAIFYIAAGINLAVLRSNFGTCGDLCTKWTTTIAFSFLGLIITVVIIPLVFFARRRA
;
A
#
# COMPACT_ATOMS: atom_id res chain seq x y z
N MET A 1 -5.13 -31.61 -6.73
CA MET A 1 -4.37 -30.76 -5.77
C MET A 1 -3.87 -29.43 -6.36
N GLN A 2 -4.22 -29.02 -7.60
CA GLN A 2 -3.59 -27.88 -8.29
C GLN A 2 -4.34 -26.53 -8.24
N LYS A 3 -5.66 -26.54 -8.04
CA LYS A 3 -6.49 -25.32 -8.18
C LYS A 3 -6.26 -24.29 -7.06
N SER A 4 -5.96 -24.74 -5.83
CA SER A 4 -5.79 -23.85 -4.67
C SER A 4 -4.47 -23.07 -4.72
N THR A 5 -3.42 -23.67 -5.26
CA THR A 5 -2.09 -23.07 -5.38
C THR A 5 -2.04 -22.03 -6.49
N LEU A 6 -2.76 -22.28 -7.60
CA LEU A 6 -2.90 -21.32 -8.70
C LEU A 6 -3.59 -20.02 -8.24
N GLY A 7 -4.67 -20.14 -7.45
CA GLY A 7 -5.39 -18.98 -6.92
C GLY A 7 -4.56 -18.12 -5.97
N LEU A 8 -3.76 -18.77 -5.11
CA LEU A 8 -2.82 -18.07 -4.23
C LEU A 8 -1.75 -17.31 -5.03
N LEU A 9 -1.17 -17.96 -6.04
CA LEU A 9 -0.10 -17.38 -6.85
C LEU A 9 -0.61 -16.20 -7.69
N ALA A 10 -1.82 -16.31 -8.25
CA ALA A 10 -2.49 -15.21 -8.93
C ALA A 10 -2.75 -14.04 -7.97
N ALA A 11 -3.29 -14.29 -6.77
CA ALA A 11 -3.56 -13.24 -5.79
C ALA A 11 -2.27 -12.51 -5.36
N ARG A 12 -1.17 -13.23 -5.17
CA ARG A 12 0.16 -12.66 -4.88
C ARG A 12 0.72 -11.82 -6.03
N ALA A 13 0.54 -12.26 -7.27
CA ALA A 13 0.94 -11.48 -8.44
C ALA A 13 0.15 -10.17 -8.53
N PHE A 14 -1.17 -10.20 -8.30
CA PHE A 14 -1.98 -8.99 -8.20
C PHE A 14 -1.49 -8.10 -7.06
N GLN A 15 -1.29 -8.64 -5.86
CA GLN A 15 -0.77 -7.89 -4.71
C GLN A 15 0.51 -7.12 -5.06
N LEU A 16 1.47 -7.77 -5.73
CA LEU A 16 2.71 -7.14 -6.18
C LEU A 16 2.45 -6.00 -7.17
N LEU A 17 1.59 -6.21 -8.17
CA LEU A 17 1.25 -5.15 -9.14
C LEU A 17 0.64 -3.93 -8.45
N PHE A 18 -0.34 -4.13 -7.57
CA PHE A 18 -0.96 -3.02 -6.83
C PHE A 18 0.01 -2.32 -5.90
N ALA A 19 0.90 -3.07 -5.24
CA ALA A 19 1.93 -2.50 -4.37
C ALA A 19 2.97 -1.68 -5.16
N VAL A 20 3.37 -2.12 -6.36
CA VAL A 20 4.24 -1.34 -7.26
C VAL A 20 3.57 -0.03 -7.64
N VAL A 21 2.30 -0.09 -8.06
CA VAL A 21 1.55 1.11 -8.45
C VAL A 21 1.37 2.05 -7.25
N LEU A 22 1.02 1.53 -6.07
CA LEU A 22 0.89 2.34 -4.86
C LEU A 22 2.20 3.04 -4.49
N LEU A 23 3.33 2.31 -4.56
CA LEU A 23 4.64 2.89 -4.31
C LEU A 23 4.98 3.99 -5.34
N GLY A 24 4.77 3.72 -6.63
CA GLY A 24 5.07 4.68 -7.71
C GLY A 24 4.24 5.95 -7.62
N VAL A 25 2.93 5.81 -7.40
CA VAL A 25 2.02 6.94 -7.21
C VAL A 25 2.32 7.67 -5.89
N GLY A 26 2.61 6.93 -4.82
CA GLY A 26 2.95 7.48 -3.51
C GLY A 26 4.23 8.33 -3.52
N VAL A 27 5.30 7.83 -4.15
CA VAL A 27 6.57 8.60 -4.31
C VAL A 27 6.36 9.82 -5.19
N SER A 28 5.57 9.68 -6.27
CA SER A 28 5.23 10.81 -7.13
C SER A 28 4.43 11.89 -6.38
N PHE A 29 3.51 11.47 -5.51
CA PHE A 29 2.72 12.36 -4.67
C PHE A 29 3.57 13.08 -3.63
N VAL A 30 4.48 12.37 -2.95
CA VAL A 30 5.47 12.95 -2.03
C VAL A 30 6.34 14.00 -2.73
N ARG A 31 6.79 13.71 -3.96
CA ARG A 31 7.60 14.65 -4.75
C ARG A 31 6.85 15.95 -5.02
N ASP A 32 5.59 15.88 -5.42
CA ASP A 32 4.77 17.06 -5.71
C ASP A 32 4.49 17.89 -4.45
N ILE A 33 4.22 17.24 -3.30
CA ILE A 33 4.05 17.94 -2.02
C ILE A 33 5.32 18.66 -1.62
N ASN A 34 6.48 18.01 -1.75
CA ASN A 34 7.77 18.63 -1.45
C ASN A 34 8.08 19.80 -2.38
N TYR A 35 7.72 19.70 -3.66
CA TYR A 35 7.87 20.80 -4.60
C TYR A 35 7.00 21.99 -4.21
N ALA A 36 5.71 21.75 -3.94
CA ALA A 36 4.80 22.80 -3.49
C ALA A 36 5.28 23.46 -2.18
N ARG A 37 5.79 22.66 -1.23
CA ARG A 37 6.38 23.16 0.01
C ARG A 37 7.56 24.10 -0.23
N ARG A 38 8.48 23.74 -1.14
CA ARG A 38 9.63 24.60 -1.49
C ARG A 38 9.21 25.92 -2.13
N VAL A 39 8.18 25.91 -2.98
CA VAL A 39 7.67 27.14 -3.60
C VAL A 39 7.07 28.09 -2.56
N CYS A 40 6.37 27.53 -1.58
CA CYS A 40 5.84 28.33 -0.47
C CYS A 40 6.94 28.92 0.41
N ASP A 41 7.95 28.11 0.73
CA ASP A 41 9.13 28.54 1.50
C ASP A 41 9.92 29.63 0.77
N PHE A 42 10.08 29.51 -0.55
CA PHE A 42 10.76 30.51 -1.38
C PHE A 42 10.01 31.85 -1.45
N ASN A 43 8.68 31.82 -1.47
CA ASN A 43 7.84 33.02 -1.55
C ASN A 43 7.43 33.57 -0.17
N ASP A 44 7.92 32.98 0.92
CA ASP A 44 7.54 33.31 2.31
C ASP A 44 6.00 33.27 2.53
N ILE A 45 5.33 32.32 1.86
CA ILE A 45 3.88 32.13 1.95
C ILE A 45 3.62 30.99 2.95
N ASN A 46 2.75 31.26 3.93
CA ASN A 46 2.28 30.25 4.88
C ASN A 46 1.33 29.25 4.20
N CYS A 47 1.90 28.23 3.55
CA CYS A 47 1.13 27.11 3.04
C CYS A 47 0.85 26.14 4.18
N GLN A 48 -0.42 26.08 4.61
CA GLN A 48 -0.89 25.18 5.65
C GLN A 48 -0.92 23.72 5.14
N PHE A 49 0.24 23.11 4.96
CA PHE A 49 0.37 21.70 4.61
C PHE A 49 0.14 20.77 5.82
N GLY A 50 0.25 21.28 7.04
CA GLY A 50 -0.01 20.53 8.27
C GLY A 50 0.64 19.15 8.26
N ARG A 51 -0.18 18.11 8.39
CA ARG A 51 0.26 16.69 8.45
C ARG A 51 0.41 16.01 7.08
N LEU A 52 0.17 16.73 5.98
CA LEU A 52 0.17 16.16 4.62
C LEU A 52 1.52 15.53 4.21
N PRO A 53 2.69 16.17 4.45
CA PRO A 53 3.97 15.57 4.09
C PRO A 53 4.17 14.24 4.80
N SER A 54 4.03 14.20 6.13
CA SER A 54 4.17 12.97 6.93
C SER A 54 3.21 11.87 6.49
N SER A 55 1.94 12.19 6.20
CA SER A 55 0.96 11.21 5.74
C SER A 55 1.30 10.65 4.36
N SER A 56 1.85 11.47 3.46
CA SER A 56 2.27 11.03 2.13
C SER A 56 3.49 10.10 2.16
N TYR A 57 4.48 10.38 3.02
CA TYR A 57 5.62 9.46 3.24
C TYR A 57 5.16 8.12 3.80
N PHE A 58 4.21 8.13 4.75
CA PHE A 58 3.65 6.91 5.28
C PHE A 58 2.97 6.08 4.18
N ALA A 59 2.17 6.70 3.31
CA ALA A 59 1.53 5.99 2.19
C ALA A 59 2.53 5.40 1.18
N ALA A 60 3.64 6.10 0.90
CA ALA A 60 4.71 5.55 0.09
C ALA A 60 5.37 4.33 0.77
N PHE A 61 5.62 4.42 2.08
CA PHE A 61 6.11 3.30 2.88
C PHE A 61 5.16 2.10 2.84
N THR A 62 3.84 2.32 2.91
CA THR A 62 2.88 1.20 2.85
C THR A 62 2.90 0.47 1.50
N GLY A 63 3.14 1.19 0.41
CA GLY A 63 3.39 0.57 -0.91
C GLY A 63 4.66 -0.28 -0.93
N ALA A 64 5.76 0.23 -0.35
CA ALA A 64 7.01 -0.53 -0.25
C ALA A 64 6.85 -1.78 0.65
N TRP A 65 6.15 -1.65 1.77
CA TRP A 65 5.85 -2.79 2.65
C TRP A 65 5.00 -3.84 1.93
N GLY A 66 3.99 -3.41 1.19
CA GLY A 66 3.15 -4.27 0.37
C GLY A 66 3.94 -5.08 -0.66
N LEU A 67 5.00 -4.50 -1.23
CA LEU A 67 5.92 -5.21 -2.12
C LEU A 67 6.74 -6.27 -1.39
N LEU A 68 7.30 -5.91 -0.23
CA LEU A 68 8.06 -6.84 0.60
C LEU A 68 7.18 -8.02 1.02
N ASP A 69 5.96 -7.76 1.48
CA ASP A 69 4.98 -8.78 1.83
C ASP A 69 4.65 -9.69 0.63
N GLY A 70 4.38 -9.12 -0.54
CA GLY A 70 4.14 -9.89 -1.76
C GLY A 70 5.32 -10.79 -2.15
N LEU A 71 6.56 -10.31 -2.00
CA LEU A 71 7.78 -11.08 -2.27
C LEU A 71 7.98 -12.20 -1.25
N VAL A 72 7.80 -11.90 0.05
CA VAL A 72 7.90 -12.90 1.13
C VAL A 72 6.84 -13.98 0.95
N GLY A 73 5.61 -13.60 0.60
CA GLY A 73 4.52 -14.52 0.29
C GLY A 73 4.79 -15.39 -0.94
N LEU A 74 5.44 -14.84 -1.98
CA LEU A 74 5.85 -15.59 -3.16
C LEU A 74 6.96 -16.60 -2.82
N VAL A 75 7.99 -16.17 -2.09
CA VAL A 75 9.10 -17.05 -1.67
C VAL A 75 8.57 -18.14 -0.73
N GLY A 76 7.66 -17.82 0.19
CA GLY A 76 7.03 -18.78 1.10
C GLY A 76 6.14 -19.82 0.42
N ALA A 77 5.73 -19.60 -0.84
CA ALA A 77 5.03 -20.59 -1.66
C ALA A 77 5.97 -21.61 -2.32
N PHE A 78 7.25 -21.27 -2.56
CA PHE A 78 8.23 -22.17 -3.18
C PHE A 78 9.24 -22.75 -2.20
N VAL A 79 9.53 -22.04 -1.11
CA VAL A 79 10.54 -22.40 -0.13
C VAL A 79 9.86 -22.88 1.15
N SER A 80 9.93 -24.18 1.42
CA SER A 80 9.38 -24.82 2.62
C SER A 80 10.07 -24.42 3.92
N ALA A 81 11.21 -23.72 3.85
CA ALA A 81 11.93 -23.20 5.02
C ALA A 81 11.19 -22.05 5.75
N LEU A 82 10.23 -21.38 5.09
CA LEU A 82 9.46 -20.30 5.72
C LEU A 82 8.22 -20.86 6.46
N PRO A 83 8.08 -20.59 7.77
CA PRO A 83 6.87 -20.95 8.51
C PRO A 83 5.67 -20.18 7.97
N TRP A 84 4.55 -20.87 7.76
CA TRP A 84 3.30 -20.25 7.28
C TRP A 84 2.79 -19.13 8.20
N ILE A 85 3.09 -19.20 9.49
CA ILE A 85 2.80 -18.15 10.49
C ILE A 85 3.50 -16.84 10.14
N VAL A 86 4.74 -16.89 9.66
CA VAL A 86 5.47 -15.67 9.29
C VAL A 86 4.77 -14.97 8.14
N VAL A 87 4.36 -15.72 7.11
CA VAL A 87 3.64 -15.17 5.95
C VAL A 87 2.33 -14.49 6.38
N ILE A 88 1.55 -15.12 7.27
CA ILE A 88 0.30 -14.53 7.76
C ILE A 88 0.54 -13.28 8.61
N VAL A 89 1.60 -13.25 9.41
CA VAL A 89 1.95 -12.06 10.21
C VAL A 89 2.32 -10.90 9.29
N PHE A 90 3.09 -11.16 8.22
CA PHE A 90 3.43 -10.15 7.22
C PHE A 90 2.17 -9.65 6.47
N ASP A 91 1.28 -10.56 6.07
CA ASP A 91 0.00 -10.22 5.43
C ASP A 91 -0.88 -9.34 6.33
N ALA A 92 -1.00 -9.71 7.61
CA ALA A 92 -1.79 -8.97 8.59
C ALA A 92 -1.22 -7.57 8.83
N LEU A 93 0.12 -7.46 8.92
CA LEU A 93 0.79 -6.18 9.11
C LEU A 93 0.64 -5.29 7.86
N ALA A 94 0.72 -5.87 6.65
CA ALA A 94 0.46 -5.17 5.41
C ALA A 94 -0.98 -4.63 5.35
N ALA A 95 -1.97 -5.45 5.74
CA ALA A 95 -3.37 -5.02 5.81
C ALA A 95 -3.55 -3.82 6.76
N ILE A 96 -2.94 -3.84 7.95
CA ILE A 96 -2.98 -2.73 8.90
C ILE A 96 -2.37 -1.45 8.31
N PHE A 97 -1.25 -1.57 7.60
CA PHE A 97 -0.63 -0.43 6.95
C PHE A 97 -1.49 0.13 5.81
N TYR A 98 -2.06 -0.72 4.96
CA TYR A 98 -2.96 -0.28 3.89
C TYR A 98 -4.17 0.49 4.41
N ILE A 99 -4.84 -0.01 5.46
CA ILE A 99 -5.99 0.69 6.04
C ILE A 99 -5.57 2.00 6.72
N ALA A 100 -4.45 2.02 7.44
CA ALA A 100 -3.94 3.22 8.08
C ALA A 100 -3.57 4.30 7.06
N ALA A 101 -2.95 3.92 5.93
CA ALA A 101 -2.59 4.86 4.87
C ALA A 101 -3.84 5.41 4.16
N GLY A 102 -4.78 4.54 3.81
CA GLY A 102 -6.04 4.90 3.16
C GLY A 102 -6.86 5.88 3.99
N ILE A 103 -7.10 5.57 5.27
CA ILE A 103 -7.88 6.43 6.17
C ILE A 103 -7.16 7.76 6.43
N ASN A 104 -5.85 7.73 6.72
CA ASN A 104 -5.10 8.95 7.01
C ASN A 104 -5.12 9.93 5.81
N LEU A 105 -4.91 9.43 4.59
CA LEU A 105 -4.99 10.26 3.40
C LEU A 105 -6.42 10.70 3.08
N ALA A 106 -7.45 9.88 3.33
CA ALA A 106 -8.85 10.24 3.09
C ALA A 106 -9.32 11.34 4.04
N VAL A 107 -8.98 11.26 5.33
CA VAL A 107 -9.31 12.29 6.33
C VAL A 107 -8.60 13.60 6.04
N LEU A 108 -7.34 13.57 5.59
CA LEU A 108 -6.73 14.82 5.13
C LEU A 108 -7.45 15.32 3.88
N ARG A 109 -7.77 14.45 2.91
CA ARG A 109 -8.44 14.90 1.68
C ARG A 109 -9.78 15.60 1.93
N SER A 110 -10.54 15.20 2.95
CA SER A 110 -11.81 15.87 3.30
C SER A 110 -11.62 17.25 3.92
N ASN A 111 -10.46 17.54 4.50
CA ASN A 111 -10.14 18.82 5.14
C ASN A 111 -9.37 19.79 4.23
N PHE A 112 -8.83 19.29 3.11
CA PHE A 112 -8.12 20.11 2.12
C PHE A 112 -9.08 20.56 1.01
N GLY A 113 -8.95 21.84 0.61
CA GLY A 113 -9.77 22.47 -0.44
C GLY A 113 -9.49 21.94 -1.85
N THR A 114 -9.69 22.79 -2.86
CA THR A 114 -9.44 22.43 -4.26
C THR A 114 -7.95 22.21 -4.52
N CYS A 115 -7.57 20.96 -4.79
CA CYS A 115 -6.30 20.61 -5.41
C CYS A 115 -6.53 20.30 -6.89
N GLY A 116 -5.65 20.80 -7.78
CA GLY A 116 -5.68 20.46 -9.21
C GLY A 116 -5.16 19.03 -9.45
N ASP A 117 -4.12 18.86 -10.24
CA ASP A 117 -3.55 17.53 -10.56
C ASP A 117 -3.11 16.72 -9.33
N LEU A 118 -2.75 17.40 -8.24
CA LEU A 118 -2.47 16.79 -6.93
C LEU A 118 -3.64 15.96 -6.40
N CYS A 119 -4.89 16.38 -6.65
CA CYS A 119 -6.07 15.65 -6.20
C CYS A 119 -6.16 14.28 -6.86
N THR A 120 -5.83 14.16 -8.15
CA THR A 120 -5.87 12.90 -8.88
C THR A 120 -4.85 11.91 -8.31
N LYS A 121 -3.61 12.35 -8.03
CA LYS A 121 -2.59 11.49 -7.42
C LYS A 121 -2.97 11.08 -6.00
N TRP A 122 -3.57 12.00 -5.24
CA TRP A 122 -4.02 11.76 -3.89
C TRP A 122 -5.15 10.72 -3.84
N THR A 123 -6.23 10.91 -4.60
CA THR A 123 -7.34 9.95 -4.67
C THR A 123 -6.89 8.59 -5.19
N THR A 124 -5.98 8.57 -6.18
CA THR A 124 -5.34 7.34 -6.66
C THR A 124 -4.61 6.64 -5.53
N THR A 125 -3.78 7.34 -4.75
CA THR A 125 -3.06 6.74 -3.61
C THR A 125 -4.01 6.14 -2.57
N ILE A 126 -5.12 6.83 -2.28
CA ILE A 126 -6.17 6.33 -1.37
C ILE A 126 -6.80 5.05 -1.93
N ALA A 127 -7.22 5.07 -3.20
CA ALA A 127 -7.87 3.94 -3.84
C ALA A 127 -6.96 2.70 -3.88
N PHE A 128 -5.70 2.87 -4.28
CA PHE A 128 -4.73 1.76 -4.32
C PHE A 128 -4.38 1.23 -2.92
N SER A 129 -4.45 2.07 -1.88
CA SER A 129 -4.31 1.60 -0.49
C SER A 129 -5.46 0.67 -0.10
N PHE A 130 -6.71 1.03 -0.41
CA PHE A 130 -7.86 0.15 -0.13
C PHE A 130 -7.89 -1.11 -1.01
N LEU A 131 -7.45 -1.03 -2.26
CA LEU A 131 -7.29 -2.22 -3.11
C LEU A 131 -6.23 -3.17 -2.54
N GLY A 132 -5.10 -2.65 -2.07
CA GLY A 132 -4.07 -3.42 -1.37
C GLY A 132 -4.63 -4.11 -0.12
N LEU A 133 -5.47 -3.44 0.66
CA LEU A 133 -6.18 -4.01 1.81
C LEU A 133 -7.08 -5.18 1.40
N ILE A 134 -7.94 -4.98 0.40
CA ILE A 134 -8.89 -6.02 -0.03
C ILE A 134 -8.12 -7.27 -0.49
N ILE A 135 -7.06 -7.09 -1.26
CA ILE A 135 -6.24 -8.19 -1.76
C ILE A 135 -5.54 -8.93 -0.63
N THR A 136 -4.91 -8.22 0.31
CA THR A 136 -4.24 -8.84 1.47
C THR A 136 -5.22 -9.61 2.36
N VAL A 137 -6.42 -9.08 2.60
CA VAL A 137 -7.47 -9.77 3.35
C VAL A 137 -7.95 -11.05 2.65
N VAL A 138 -8.03 -11.06 1.32
CA VAL A 138 -8.38 -12.26 0.54
C VAL A 138 -7.26 -13.30 0.54
N ILE A 139 -6.00 -12.88 0.60
CA ILE A 139 -4.85 -13.77 0.60
C ILE A 139 -4.71 -14.56 1.90
N ILE A 140 -4.98 -13.97 3.06
CA ILE A 140 -4.89 -14.64 4.37
C ILE A 140 -5.65 -15.99 4.40
N PRO A 141 -6.96 -16.07 4.06
CA PRO A 141 -7.67 -17.35 4.04
C PRO A 141 -7.15 -18.28 2.94
N LEU A 142 -6.70 -17.76 1.79
CA LEU A 142 -6.11 -18.59 0.73
C LEU A 142 -4.82 -19.27 1.19
N VAL A 143 -3.94 -18.56 1.92
CA VAL A 143 -2.73 -19.13 2.52
C VAL A 143 -3.10 -20.22 3.53
N PHE A 144 -4.09 -19.96 4.38
CA PHE A 144 -4.57 -20.90 5.39
C PHE A 144 -5.13 -22.19 4.76
N PHE A 145 -5.97 -22.08 3.73
CA PHE A 145 -6.55 -23.24 3.04
C PHE A 145 -5.53 -23.99 2.17
N ALA A 146 -4.58 -23.29 1.53
CA ALA A 146 -3.54 -23.92 0.73
C ALA A 146 -2.60 -24.78 1.61
N ARG A 147 -2.25 -24.30 2.82
CA ARG A 147 -1.39 -25.03 3.75
C ARG A 147 -2.10 -26.15 4.52
N ARG A 148 -3.40 -26.05 4.80
CA ARG A 148 -4.17 -27.17 5.41
C ARG A 148 -4.32 -28.39 4.49
N ARG A 149 -4.10 -28.23 3.19
CA ARG A 149 -4.24 -29.31 2.18
C ARG A 149 -2.90 -29.84 1.65
N ALA A 150 -1.79 -29.26 2.10
CA ALA A 150 -0.42 -29.73 1.82
C ALA A 150 0.05 -30.60 2.99
#